data_AF-A0A327KXG9-F1
#
_entry.id   AF-A0A327KXG9-F1
#
_cell.length_a   1.000
_cell.length_b   1.000
_cell.length_c   1.000
_cell.angle_alpha   90.00
_cell.angle_beta   90.00
_cell.angle_gamma   90.00
#
_symmetry.space_group_name_H-M   'P 1'
#
loop_
_entity.id
_entity.type
_entity.pdbx_description
1 polymer ?
#
loop_
_entity_poly.entity_id
_entity_poly.type
_entity_poly.pdbx_seq_one_letter_code
_entity_poly.pdbx_strand_id
1 'polypeptide(L)' 'MARFRNHYRCPTCDCTWSDDWDATCDDDCPNCGARHISPEESEDIAPECEPHERTSTILND' A
#
# COMPACT_ATOMS: atom_id res chain seq x y z
N MET A 1 -7.50 2.43 -10.55
CA MET A 1 -7.08 3.57 -9.71
C MET A 1 -5.56 3.55 -9.60
N ALA A 2 -4.92 4.69 -9.40
CA ALA A 2 -3.49 4.72 -9.08
C ALA A 2 -3.30 4.17 -7.66
N ARG A 3 -2.26 3.38 -7.44
CA ARG A 3 -1.88 2.85 -6.14
C ARG A 3 -0.40 3.09 -5.97
N PHE A 4 -0.01 3.45 -4.76
CA PHE A 4 1.34 3.87 -4.42
C PHE A 4 1.86 3.00 -3.29
N ARG A 5 3.12 2.57 -3.38
CA ARG A 5 3.85 2.04 -2.24
C ARG A 5 4.63 3.18 -1.61
N ASN A 6 4.20 3.61 -0.44
CA ASN A 6 4.81 4.70 0.31
C ASN A 6 5.90 4.12 1.23
N HIS A 7 7.12 4.65 1.17
CA HIS A 7 8.25 4.26 2.02
C HIS A 7 8.47 5.32 3.09
N TYR A 8 8.55 4.91 4.36
CA TYR A 8 8.61 5.81 5.51
C TYR A 8 9.83 5.54 6.38
N ARG A 9 10.32 6.59 7.04
CA ARG A 9 11.40 6.53 8.03
C ARG A 9 11.06 7.38 9.25
N CYS A 10 11.01 6.76 10.42
CA CYS A 10 10.68 7.46 11.65
C CYS A 10 11.83 8.38 12.08
N PRO A 11 11.60 9.70 12.25
CA PRO A 11 12.65 10.63 12.68
C PRO A 11 13.01 10.46 14.17
N THR A 12 12.19 9.74 14.94
CA THR A 12 12.38 9.55 16.39
C THR A 12 13.13 8.27 16.72
N CYS A 13 12.70 7.13 16.16
CA CYS A 13 13.26 5.82 16.50
C CYS A 13 13.96 5.12 15.34
N ASP A 14 14.12 5.79 14.20
CA ASP A 14 14.86 5.30 13.02
C ASP A 14 14.25 4.07 12.32
N CYS A 15 13.08 3.60 12.77
CA CYS A 15 12.36 2.49 12.16
C CYS A 15 11.88 2.87 10.76
N THR A 16 12.11 1.99 9.79
CA THR A 16 11.61 2.11 8.42
C THR A 16 10.47 1.13 8.18
N TRP A 17 9.48 1.53 7.39
CA TRP A 17 8.37 0.67 6.95
C TRP A 17 7.82 1.14 5.61
N SER A 18 6.89 0.39 5.05
CA SER A 18 6.22 0.76 3.80
C SER A 18 4.80 0.27 3.80
N ASP A 19 3.90 1.00 3.14
CA ASP A 19 2.49 0.64 3.04
C ASP A 19 1.91 1.05 1.68
N ASP A 20 0.85 0.38 1.26
CA ASP A 20 0.22 0.56 -0.03
C ASP A 20 -1.07 1.37 0.10
N TRP A 21 -1.11 2.54 -0.53
CA TRP A 21 -2.25 3.45 -0.47
C TRP A 21 -2.62 3.97 -1.86
N ASP A 22 -3.87 4.35 -2.03
CA ASP A 22 -4.38 5.02 -3.24
C ASP A 22 -3.90 6.48 -3.38
N ALA A 23 -3.09 6.97 -2.43
CA ALA A 23 -2.41 8.26 -2.47
C ALA A 23 -1.10 8.25 -1.66
N THR A 24 -0.25 9.26 -1.86
CA THR A 24 0.87 9.56 -0.95
C THR A 24 0.32 10.28 0.29
N CYS A 25 0.49 9.68 1.47
CA CYS A 25 -0.08 10.20 2.71
C CYS A 25 0.82 9.98 3.91
N ASP A 26 0.66 10.80 4.95
CA ASP A 26 1.36 10.63 6.21
C ASP A 26 0.85 9.38 6.97
N ASP A 27 1.75 8.77 7.74
CA ASP A 27 1.43 7.60 8.58
C ASP A 27 2.03 7.73 10.00
N ASP A 28 1.61 6.86 10.90
CA ASP A 28 2.09 6.78 12.28
C ASP A 28 3.11 5.64 12.43
N CYS A 29 4.23 5.88 13.10
CA CYS A 29 5.30 4.90 13.26
C CYS A 29 4.84 3.68 14.06
N PRO A 30 4.95 2.46 13.51
CA PRO A 30 4.46 1.24 14.17
C PRO A 30 5.30 0.83 15.40
N ASN A 31 6.52 1.35 15.54
CA ASN A 31 7.42 1.00 16.63
C ASN A 31 7.30 1.92 17.85
N CYS A 32 7.23 3.24 17.65
CA CYS A 32 7.23 4.22 18.75
C CYS A 32 5.97 5.09 18.84
N GLY A 33 5.06 5.01 17.86
CA GLY A 33 3.83 5.81 17.82
C GLY A 33 4.04 7.29 17.48
N ALA A 34 5.22 7.69 17.00
CA ALA A 34 5.42 9.01 16.42
C ALA A 34 4.48 9.20 15.23
N ARG A 35 3.85 10.38 15.11
CA ARG A 35 2.73 10.62 14.19
C ARG A 35 3.10 11.56 13.06
N HIS A 36 2.28 11.58 12.01
CA HIS A 36 2.40 12.50 10.88
C HIS A 36 3.74 12.40 10.15
N ILE A 37 4.14 11.18 9.82
CA ILE A 37 5.40 10.91 9.13
C ILE A 37 5.09 10.80 7.64
N SER A 38 5.55 11.78 6.87
CA SER A 38 5.45 11.76 5.41
C SER A 38 6.40 10.71 4.81
N PRO A 39 6.06 10.10 3.67
CA PRO A 39 6.95 9.16 3.01
C PRO A 39 8.21 9.86 2.49
N GLU A 40 9.34 9.17 2.57
CA GLU A 40 10.61 9.61 1.97
C GLU A 40 10.64 9.35 0.46
N GLU A 41 9.96 8.29 0.02
CA GLU A 41 9.82 7.90 -1.38
C GLU A 41 8.44 7.26 -1.60
N SER A 42 7.91 7.33 -2.82
CA SER A 42 6.67 6.65 -3.19
C SER A 42 6.79 6.08 -4.61
N GLU A 43 6.45 4.81 -4.76
CA GLU A 43 6.50 4.09 -6.03
C GLU A 43 5.09 3.88 -6.58
N ASP A 44 4.86 4.17 -7.86
CA ASP A 44 3.63 3.77 -8.55
C ASP A 44 3.58 2.24 -8.68
N ILE A 45 2.55 1.60 -8.11
CA ILE A 45 2.31 0.16 -8.25
C ILE A 45 1.06 -0.10 -9.09
N ALA A 46 1.17 -1.10 -9.97
CA ALA A 46 0.03 -1.53 -10.75
C ALA A 46 -1.07 -2.04 -9.80
N PRO A 47 -2.35 -1.69 -10.03
CA PRO A 47 -3.43 -2.31 -9.29
C PRO A 47 -3.34 -3.83 -9.52
N GLU A 48 -3.46 -4.60 -8.45
CA GLU A 48 -3.46 -6.05 -8.54
C GLU A 48 -4.49 -6.47 -9.60
N CYS A 49 -4.04 -7.17 -10.64
CA CYS A 49 -4.95 -7.73 -11.63
C CYS A 49 -5.81 -8.77 -10.91
N GLU A 50 -7.03 -8.38 -10.50
CA GLU A 50 -7.96 -9.32 -9.91
C GLU A 50 -8.15 -10.49 -10.89
N PRO A 51 -7.99 -11.75 -10.44
CA PRO A 51 -8.18 -12.88 -11.32
C PRO A 51 -9.61 -12.83 -11.85
N HIS A 52 -9.75 -12.59 -13.16
CA HIS A 52 -11.03 -12.61 -13.85
C HIS A 52 -11.64 -14.00 -13.63
N GLU A 53 -12.68 -14.07 -12.79
CA GLU A 53 -13.38 -15.31 -12.48
C GLU A 53 -13.91 -15.89 -13.79
N ARG A 54 -13.28 -16.96 -14.28
CA ARG A 54 -13.78 -17.70 -15.43
C ARG A 54 -15.07 -18.36 -14.96
N THR A 55 -16.21 -17.78 -15.26
CA THR A 55 -17.52 -18.38 -14.99
C THR A 55 -17.69 -19.61 -15.89
N SER A 56 -17.08 -20.73 -15.51
CA SER A 56 -17.37 -22.04 -16.09
C SER A 56 -18.69 -22.53 -15.54
N THR A 57 -19.81 -21.93 -15.97
CA THR A 57 -21.11 -22.58 -15.80
C THR A 57 -21.26 -23.57 -16.94
N ILE A 58 -20.98 -24.83 -16.65
CA ILE A 58 -21.43 -25.96 -17.46
C ILE A 58 -22.96 -25.93 -17.41
N LEU A 59 -23.59 -25.44 -18.47
CA LEU A 59 -25.01 -25.69 -18.75
C LEU A 59 -25.13 -27.17 -19.13
N ASN A 60 -25.60 -27.99 -18.19
CA ASN A 60 -26.09 -29.33 -18.51
C ASN A 60 -27.51 -29.17 -19.06
N ASP A 61 -27.69 -29.50 -20.34
CA ASP A 61 -28.99 -29.76 -20.99
C ASP A 61 -29.35 -31.25 -20.82
#